data_AF-A0A2D6X782-F1
#
_entry.id   AF-A0A2D6X782-F1
#
_cell.length_a   1.000
_cell.length_b   1.000
_cell.length_c   1.000
_cell.angle_alpha   90.00
_cell.angle_beta   90.00
_cell.angle_gamma   90.00
#
_symmetry.space_group_name_H-M   'P 1'
#
loop_
_entity.id
_entity.type
_entity.pdbx_description
1 polymer ?
#
loop_
_entity_poly.entity_id
_entity_poly.type
_entity_poly.pdbx_seq_one_letter_code
_entity_poly.pdbx_strand_id
1 'polypeptide(L)' 'MKETQYWDDRYDKAVTTLVRETLTIMESVISQDSQRLAVRRLLRRTIYDITDRLKEDLTTTFEATAETETFAFPEGE' A
#
# COMPACT_ATOMS: atom_id res chain seq x y z
N MET A 1 4.85 1.10 -19.04
CA MET A 1 5.74 0.35 -18.12
C MET A 1 6.54 1.24 -17.16
N LYS A 2 7.12 2.38 -17.56
CA LYS A 2 7.92 3.23 -16.64
C LYS A 2 7.10 3.93 -15.53
N GLU A 3 5.85 4.32 -15.79
CA GLU A 3 5.03 5.05 -14.82
C GLU A 3 4.50 4.16 -13.69
N THR A 4 4.10 2.92 -14.00
CA THR A 4 3.68 1.91 -13.01
C THR A 4 4.80 1.64 -12.00
N GLN A 5 6.02 1.44 -12.50
CA GLN A 5 7.20 1.22 -11.66
C GLN A 5 7.50 2.42 -10.74
N TYR A 6 7.31 3.65 -11.22
CA TYR A 6 7.50 4.86 -10.40
C TYR A 6 6.47 4.98 -9.28
N TRP A 7 5.21 4.61 -9.55
CA TRP A 7 4.17 4.61 -8.54
C TRP A 7 4.40 3.53 -7.47
N ASP A 8 4.76 2.32 -7.89
CA ASP A 8 5.10 1.22 -6.98
C ASP A 8 6.25 1.60 -6.05
N ASP A 9 7.34 2.15 -6.59
CA ASP A 9 8.49 2.60 -5.82
C ASP A 9 8.11 3.70 -4.79
N ARG A 10 7.23 4.62 -5.20
CA ARG A 10 6.76 5.70 -4.32
C ARG A 10 5.89 5.17 -3.19
N TYR A 11 5.00 4.23 -3.50
CA TYR A 11 4.15 3.56 -2.52
C TYR A 11 5.00 2.78 -1.52
N ASP A 12 5.94 1.94 -1.99
CA ASP A 12 6.80 1.12 -1.13
C ASP A 12 7.64 1.98 -0.17
N LYS A 13 8.15 3.11 -0.67
CA LYS A 13 8.88 4.08 0.14
C LYS A 13 7.99 4.72 1.21
N ALA A 14 6.75 5.08 0.87
CA ALA A 14 5.81 5.68 1.81
C ALA A 14 5.43 4.70 2.92
N VAL A 15 5.09 3.45 2.57
CA VAL A 15 4.74 2.40 3.54
C VAL A 15 5.95 2.07 4.43
N THR A 16 7.15 1.99 3.86
CA THR A 16 8.38 1.75 4.64
C THR A 16 8.64 2.87 5.66
N THR A 17 8.44 4.13 5.29
CA THR A 17 8.53 5.26 6.22
C THR A 17 7.48 5.15 7.33
N LEU A 18 6.22 4.87 6.98
CA LEU A 18 5.13 4.70 7.94
C LEU A 18 5.44 3.61 8.97
N VAL A 19 5.90 2.44 8.51
CA VAL A 19 6.30 1.34 9.39
C VAL A 19 7.43 1.79 10.31
N ARG A 20 8.46 2.45 9.79
CA ARG A 20 9.61 2.90 10.59
C ARG A 20 9.19 3.89 11.68
N GLU A 21 8.38 4.89 11.34
CA GLU A 21 7.92 5.91 12.29
C GLU A 21 7.02 5.28 13.37
N THR A 22 6.09 4.41 12.96
CA THR A 22 5.20 3.70 13.89
C THR A 22 6.00 2.82 14.87
N LEU A 23 6.99 2.08 14.36
CA LEU A 23 7.85 1.26 15.20
C LEU A 23 8.69 2.11 16.15
N THR A 24 9.23 3.25 15.69
CA THR A 24 10.01 4.17 16.54
C THR A 24 9.17 4.68 17.71
N ILE A 25 7.92 5.08 17.46
CA ILE A 25 6.98 5.52 18.51
C ILE A 25 6.68 4.37 19.47
N MET A 26 6.34 3.19 18.95
CA MET A 26 6.02 2.02 19.78
C MET A 26 7.18 1.62 20.70
N GLU A 27 8.41 1.66 20.19
CA GLU A 27 9.61 1.32 20.95
C GLU A 27 9.87 2.28 22.12
N SER A 28 9.40 3.53 22.03
CA SER A 28 9.47 4.50 23.13
C SER A 28 8.47 4.20 24.27
N VAL A 29 7.39 3.47 23.97
CA VAL A 29 6.31 3.18 24.93
C VAL A 29 6.50 1.81 25.60
N ILE A 30 7.00 0.82 24.86
CA ILE A 30 7.15 -0.55 25.37
C ILE A 30 8.54 -0.75 25.99
N SER A 31 8.56 -0.93 27.30
CA SER A 31 9.79 -1.08 28.10
C SER A 31 10.39 -2.49 28.06
N GLN A 32 9.57 -3.54 27.88
CA GLN A 32 10.06 -4.92 27.84
C GLN A 32 10.48 -5.34 26.42
N ASP A 33 11.71 -5.85 26.28
CA ASP A 33 12.27 -6.23 24.98
C ASP A 33 11.50 -7.35 24.28
N SER A 34 11.00 -8.33 25.03
CA SER A 34 10.20 -9.44 24.48
C SER A 34 8.87 -8.95 23.90
N GLN A 35 8.19 -8.03 24.61
CA GLN A 35 6.97 -7.39 24.15
C GLN A 35 7.23 -6.48 22.95
N ARG A 36 8.31 -5.69 23.00
CA ARG A 36 8.74 -4.82 21.90
C ARG A 36 8.98 -5.63 20.62
N LEU A 37 9.65 -6.77 20.71
CA LEU A 37 9.88 -7.64 19.56
C LEU A 37 8.57 -8.23 19.01
N ALA A 38 7.68 -8.70 19.88
CA ALA A 38 6.40 -9.25 19.48
C ALA A 38 5.52 -8.21 18.78
N VAL A 39 5.40 -7.01 19.38
CA VAL A 39 4.62 -5.90 18.83
C VAL A 39 5.25 -5.35 17.56
N ARG A 40 6.58 -5.28 17.47
CA ARG A 40 7.29 -4.90 16.22
C ARG A 40 6.90 -5.80 15.06
N ARG A 41 6.91 -7.12 15.28
CA ARG A 41 6.52 -8.11 14.25
C ARG A 41 5.05 -7.98 13.87
N LEU A 42 4.19 -7.81 14.87
CA LEU A 42 2.75 -7.66 14.67
C LEU A 42 2.44 -6.40 13.86
N LEU A 43 2.90 -5.23 14.31
CA LEU A 43 2.64 -3.95 13.64
C LEU A 43 3.20 -3.93 12.22
N ARG A 44 4.43 -4.41 12.02
CA ARG A 44 5.01 -4.49 10.68
C ARG A 44 4.13 -5.31 9.75
N ARG A 45 3.78 -6.53 10.16
CA ARG A 45 2.93 -7.42 9.35
C ARG A 45 1.58 -6.77 9.07
N THR A 46 0.91 -6.26 10.10
CA THR A 46 -0.42 -5.65 9.96
C THR A 46 -0.43 -4.44 9.04
N ILE A 47 0.58 -3.56 9.12
CA ILE A 47 0.66 -2.39 8.25
C ILE A 47 0.83 -2.84 6.80
N TYR A 48 1.81 -3.71 6.49
CA TYR A 48 2.00 -4.21 5.14
C TYR A 48 0.77 -4.95 4.61
N ASP A 49 0.19 -5.87 5.38
CA ASP A 49 -1.00 -6.63 4.96
C ASP A 49 -2.19 -5.72 4.60
N ILE A 50 -2.42 -4.66 5.39
CA ILE A 50 -3.52 -3.72 5.13
C ILE A 50 -3.22 -2.85 3.93
N THR A 51 -2.01 -2.27 3.87
CA THR A 51 -1.68 -1.34 2.78
C THR A 51 -1.61 -2.08 1.45
N ASP A 52 -1.06 -3.30 1.42
CA ASP A 52 -0.89 -4.06 0.18
C ASP A 52 -2.23 -4.53 -0.38
N ARG A 53 -3.18 -4.92 0.50
CA ARG A 53 -4.56 -5.16 0.09
C ARG A 53 -5.23 -3.91 -0.46
N LEU A 54 -5.03 -2.77 0.20
CA LEU A 54 -5.58 -1.50 -0.30
C LEU A 54 -4.98 -1.14 -1.67
N LYS A 55 -3.68 -1.38 -1.88
CA LYS A 55 -3.01 -1.23 -3.17
C LYS A 55 -3.66 -2.12 -4.23
N GLU A 56 -3.86 -3.40 -3.93
CA GLU A 56 -4.52 -4.37 -4.82
C GLU A 56 -5.96 -3.97 -5.16
N ASP A 57 -6.75 -3.58 -4.15
CA ASP A 57 -8.13 -3.13 -4.34
C ASP A 57 -8.21 -1.90 -5.24
N LEU A 58 -7.30 -0.94 -5.05
CA LEU A 58 -7.22 0.26 -5.86
C LEU A 58 -6.81 -0.05 -7.29
N THR A 59 -5.74 -0.83 -7.50
CA THR A 59 -5.30 -1.20 -8.86
C THR A 59 -6.40 -1.95 -9.60
N THR A 60 -7.05 -2.90 -8.94
CA THR A 60 -8.17 -3.66 -9.51
C THR A 60 -9.33 -2.75 -9.90
N THR A 61 -9.70 -1.81 -9.02
CA THR A 61 -10.80 -0.87 -9.29
C THR A 61 -10.49 0.04 -10.47
N PHE A 62 -9.29 0.60 -10.53
CA PHE A 62 -8.90 1.51 -11.61
C PHE A 62 -8.72 0.79 -12.96
N GLU A 63 -8.22 -0.44 -12.96
CA GLU A 63 -8.14 -1.28 -14.17
C GLU A 63 -9.54 -1.64 -14.69
N ALA A 64 -10.47 -2.04 -13.81
CA ALA A 64 -11.85 -2.34 -14.20
C ALA A 64 -12.60 -1.13 -14.78
N THR A 65 -12.27 0.08 -14.32
CA THR A 65 -12.88 1.33 -14.82
C THR A 65 -12.33 1.70 -16.21
N ALA A 66 -11.08 1.35 -16.51
CA ALA A 66 -10.47 1.62 -17.82
C ALA A 66 -11.03 0.72 -18.93
N GLU A 67 -11.45 -0.51 -18.62
CA GLU A 67 -12.04 -1.44 -19.61
C GLU A 67 -13.49 -1.09 -19.99
N THR A 68 -14.20 -0.32 -19.16
CA THR A 68 -15.60 0.05 -19.40
C THR A 68 -15.77 1.26 -20.34
N GLU A 69 -14.71 2.01 -20.62
CA GLU A 69 -14.70 3.08 -21.63
C GLU A 69 -14.29 2.55 -23.02
N THR A 70 -14.98 1.52 -23.52
CA THR A 70 -14.96 1.24 -24.96
C THR A 70 -15.86 2.27 -25.66
N PHE A 71 -15.29 3.42 -26.00
CA PHE A 71 -15.94 4.47 -26.77
C PHE A 71 -16.36 3.92 -28.15
N ALA A 72 -17.65 3.67 -28.34
CA ALA A 72 -18.22 3.36 -29.63
C ALA A 72 -18.33 4.66 -30.45
N PHE A 73 -17.51 4.78 -31.50
CA PHE A 73 -17.66 5.86 -32.47
C PHE A 73 -19.06 5.75 -33.10
N PRO A 74 -19.87 6.83 -33.13
CA PRO A 74 -21.12 6.81 -33.87
C PRO A 74 -20.78 6.66 -35.35
N GLU A 75 -21.30 5.61 -35.98
CA GLU A 75 -21.24 5.45 -37.44
C GLU A 75 -21.97 6.64 -38.06
N GLY A 76 -21.22 7.48 -38.77
CA GLY A 76 -21.76 8.67 -39.42
C GLY A 76 -22.78 8.31 -40.49
N GLU A 77 -23.95 8.97 -40.44
CA GLU A 77 -24.90 9.08 -41.56
C GLU A 77 -24.38 10.04 -42.64
#